data_AF-A0A2H0MMG5-F1
#
_entry.id   AF-A0A2H0MMG5-F1
#
_cell.length_a   1.000
_cell.length_b   1.000
_cell.length_c   1.000
_cell.angle_alpha   90.00
_cell.angle_beta   90.00
_cell.angle_gamma   90.00
#
_symmetry.space_group_name_H-M   'P 1'
#
loop_
_entity.id
_entity.type
_entity.pdbx_description
1 polymer ?
#
loop_
_entity_poly.entity_id
_entity_poly.type
_entity_poly.pdbx_seq_one_letter_code
_entity_poly.pdbx_strand_id
1 'polypeptide(L)'
;MNVKGIFIAAFIASLFITTFDADPAEARKKKIPKRPKFVGAVKCNGSCHDAYYQAWTKSPHGGTYNLLKSGVRPEAKKRVNLDPEKDYTTNPLCLRCHTTGYRQIGGFKPAGTTNRKGKDISTPIDPDEPNKEQVGCEMCHSVAGGAQFRVVMKNTRGEFAKEDTEKYGQRWDYANVCTRCHTHPKTPFQPSVHEKYKFDFEARVKKVHPVENFWNEDNLDQKLKHVKDRQGETAQSEVTPLFIEDFEVKKGKLRLDKKTLPYDKKKKVFRYKKGDKENNS
;
A
#
# COMPACT_ATOMS: atom_id res chain seq x y z
N MET A 1 -25.21 -32.55 -78.82
CA MET A 1 -24.76 -31.31 -79.49
C MET A 1 -25.33 -30.11 -78.74
N ASN A 2 -24.46 -29.12 -78.50
CA ASN A 2 -24.75 -27.72 -78.15
C ASN A 2 -25.28 -27.34 -76.75
N VAL A 3 -24.27 -27.00 -75.94
CA VAL A 3 -24.16 -25.98 -74.88
C VAL A 3 -25.09 -24.77 -75.04
N LYS A 4 -25.78 -24.38 -73.95
CA LYS A 4 -26.00 -23.00 -73.41
C LYS A 4 -26.34 -23.20 -71.93
N GLY A 5 -25.55 -22.86 -70.92
CA GLY A 5 -24.73 -21.67 -70.74
C GLY A 5 -25.52 -20.60 -69.99
N ILE A 6 -25.79 -20.79 -68.68
CA ILE A 6 -26.30 -19.73 -67.79
C ILE A 6 -25.37 -19.68 -66.58
N PHE A 7 -24.44 -18.72 -66.63
CA PHE A 7 -23.65 -18.27 -65.49
C PHE A 7 -24.53 -17.35 -64.64
N ILE A 8 -24.89 -17.79 -63.43
CA ILE A 8 -25.40 -16.89 -62.40
C ILE A 8 -24.18 -16.36 -61.66
N ALA A 9 -23.82 -15.10 -61.94
CA ALA A 9 -22.82 -14.37 -61.19
C ALA A 9 -23.37 -14.05 -59.80
N ALA A 10 -22.93 -14.82 -58.79
CA ALA A 10 -23.13 -14.45 -57.40
C ALA A 10 -22.15 -13.30 -57.07
N PHE A 11 -22.68 -12.08 -56.97
CA PHE A 11 -21.97 -10.94 -56.38
C PHE A 11 -21.74 -11.25 -54.89
N ILE A 12 -20.55 -11.76 -54.56
CA ILE A 12 -20.06 -11.74 -53.19
C ILE A 12 -19.75 -10.29 -52.88
N ALA A 13 -20.69 -9.60 -52.22
CA ALA A 13 -20.40 -8.36 -51.55
C ALA A 13 -19.40 -8.65 -50.44
N SER A 14 -18.12 -8.43 -50.72
CA SER A 14 -17.06 -8.40 -49.72
C SER A 14 -17.42 -7.32 -48.70
N LEU A 15 -18.03 -7.74 -47.59
CA LEU A 15 -18.12 -6.92 -46.38
C LEU A 15 -16.68 -6.72 -45.93
N PHE A 16 -16.09 -5.58 -46.33
CA PHE A 16 -15.00 -4.99 -45.57
C PHE A 16 -15.56 -4.66 -44.20
N ILE A 17 -15.41 -5.60 -43.26
CA ILE A 17 -15.46 -5.28 -41.84
C ILE A 17 -14.24 -4.38 -41.64
N THR A 18 -14.45 -3.07 -41.75
CA THR A 18 -13.54 -2.08 -41.21
C THR A 18 -13.46 -2.38 -39.72
N THR A 19 -12.42 -3.10 -39.31
CA THR A 19 -11.98 -3.11 -37.93
C THR A 19 -11.76 -1.66 -37.59
N PHE A 20 -12.66 -1.08 -36.79
CA PHE A 20 -12.37 0.14 -36.08
C PHE A 20 -11.17 -0.19 -35.20
N ASP A 21 -9.97 0.09 -35.70
CA ASP A 21 -8.79 0.34 -34.90
C ASP A 21 -9.07 1.59 -34.07
N ALA A 22 -9.88 1.40 -33.02
CA ALA A 22 -9.91 2.33 -31.91
C ALA A 22 -8.53 2.24 -31.28
N ASP A 23 -7.69 3.22 -31.59
CA ASP A 23 -6.42 3.46 -30.92
C ASP A 23 -6.61 3.26 -29.40
N PRO A 24 -5.88 2.33 -28.74
CA PRO A 24 -5.98 2.09 -27.30
C PRO A 24 -5.60 3.33 -26.46
N ALA A 25 -5.15 4.40 -27.11
CA ALA A 25 -4.74 5.67 -26.53
C ALA A 25 -5.84 6.44 -25.78
N GLU A 26 -7.13 6.25 -26.09
CA GLU A 26 -8.23 6.98 -25.41
C GLU A 26 -9.03 6.15 -24.39
N ALA A 27 -8.36 5.33 -23.59
CA ALA A 27 -9.01 4.80 -22.38
C ALA A 27 -9.44 5.99 -21.49
N ARG A 28 -10.74 6.30 -21.47
CA ARG A 28 -11.33 7.42 -20.70
C ARG A 28 -10.71 7.51 -19.31
N LYS A 29 -10.09 8.66 -18.99
CA LYS A 29 -9.45 8.93 -17.68
C LYS A 29 -10.42 8.53 -16.56
N LYS A 30 -9.95 7.67 -15.65
CA LYS A 30 -10.77 7.18 -14.53
C LYS A 30 -11.01 8.31 -13.54
N LYS A 31 -12.25 8.44 -13.07
CA LYS A 31 -12.61 9.41 -12.04
C LYS A 31 -11.92 9.07 -10.72
N ILE A 32 -11.17 10.03 -10.17
CA ILE A 32 -10.54 9.90 -8.86
C ILE A 32 -11.64 9.81 -7.78
N PRO A 33 -11.62 8.80 -6.89
CA PRO A 33 -12.58 8.69 -5.80
C PRO A 33 -12.61 9.94 -4.90
N LYS A 34 -13.79 10.31 -4.40
CA LYS A 34 -13.95 11.49 -3.54
C LYS A 34 -13.33 11.33 -2.14
N ARG A 35 -13.11 10.11 -1.68
CA ARG A 35 -12.66 9.81 -0.31
C ARG A 35 -11.41 8.93 -0.34
N PRO A 36 -10.38 9.27 0.45
CA PRO A 36 -9.25 8.37 0.64
C PRO A 36 -9.70 7.12 1.40
N LYS A 37 -9.11 5.99 1.03
CA LYS A 37 -9.23 4.72 1.74
C LYS A 37 -8.05 3.81 1.38
N PHE A 38 -7.72 2.93 2.31
CA PHE A 38 -6.83 1.82 2.04
C PHE A 38 -7.51 0.83 1.10
N VAL A 39 -6.73 0.31 0.16
CA VAL A 39 -7.17 -0.65 -0.88
C VAL A 39 -6.42 -1.97 -0.80
N GLY A 40 -5.29 -1.98 -0.09
CA GLY A 40 -4.40 -3.11 0.17
C GLY A 40 -3.52 -3.50 -1.02
N ALA A 41 -2.51 -4.33 -0.74
CA ALA A 41 -1.39 -4.59 -1.66
C ALA A 41 -1.83 -5.18 -3.01
N VAL A 42 -2.88 -6.00 -3.04
CA VAL A 42 -3.43 -6.58 -4.27
C VAL A 42 -3.87 -5.52 -5.29
N LYS A 43 -4.31 -4.33 -4.84
CA LYS A 43 -4.68 -3.24 -5.77
C LYS A 43 -3.48 -2.46 -6.31
N CYS A 44 -2.29 -2.75 -5.78
CA CYS A 44 -1.00 -2.33 -6.30
C CYS A 44 -0.38 -3.42 -7.21
N ASN A 45 -0.81 -4.68 -7.07
CA ASN A 45 -0.36 -5.85 -7.84
C ASN A 45 -0.92 -5.95 -9.29
N GLY A 46 -0.32 -6.82 -10.10
CA GLY A 46 -0.93 -7.62 -11.18
C GLY A 46 -1.19 -6.91 -12.51
N SER A 47 -1.16 -5.59 -12.52
CA SER A 47 -1.37 -4.79 -13.75
C SER A 47 -0.43 -3.59 -13.86
N CYS A 48 0.35 -3.30 -12.82
CA CYS A 48 1.23 -2.13 -12.79
C CYS A 48 2.53 -2.33 -11.98
N HIS A 49 2.53 -3.18 -10.94
CA HIS A 49 3.69 -3.39 -10.05
C HIS A 49 3.85 -4.84 -9.55
N ASP A 50 3.74 -5.82 -10.44
CA ASP A 50 3.87 -7.25 -10.12
C ASP A 50 5.22 -7.60 -9.47
N ALA A 51 6.36 -7.26 -10.09
CA ALA A 51 7.67 -7.54 -9.51
C ALA A 51 7.85 -6.96 -8.09
N TYR A 52 7.31 -5.75 -7.84
CA TYR A 52 7.30 -5.15 -6.50
C TYR A 52 6.42 -5.91 -5.52
N TYR A 53 5.25 -6.37 -5.96
CA TYR A 53 4.35 -7.16 -5.14
C TYR A 53 4.99 -8.50 -4.78
N GLN A 54 5.56 -9.23 -5.76
CA GLN A 54 6.24 -10.50 -5.51
C GLN A 54 7.43 -10.34 -4.56
N ALA A 55 8.25 -9.30 -4.76
CA ALA A 55 9.35 -9.02 -3.83
C ALA A 55 8.85 -8.72 -2.40
N TRP A 56 7.74 -7.99 -2.30
CA TRP A 56 7.11 -7.69 -1.02
C TRP A 56 6.53 -8.94 -0.33
N THR A 57 5.88 -9.85 -1.04
CA THR A 57 5.31 -11.09 -0.43
C THR A 57 6.40 -11.96 0.18
N LYS A 58 7.62 -11.93 -0.37
CA LYS A 58 8.78 -12.64 0.17
C LYS A 58 9.54 -11.87 1.26
N SER A 59 9.20 -10.60 1.49
CA SER A 59 9.81 -9.78 2.54
C SER A 59 9.23 -10.08 3.93
N PRO A 60 9.92 -9.72 5.03
CA PRO A 60 9.34 -9.80 6.38
C PRO A 60 8.03 -9.00 6.53
N HIS A 61 7.84 -7.94 5.74
CA HIS A 61 6.61 -7.14 5.79
C HIS A 61 5.40 -7.84 5.16
N GLY A 62 5.63 -8.72 4.18
CA GLY A 62 4.59 -9.56 3.57
C GLY A 62 4.11 -10.71 4.47
N GLY A 63 4.76 -10.95 5.62
CA GLY A 63 4.42 -12.04 6.55
C GLY A 63 4.18 -11.61 7.99
N THR A 64 3.97 -10.31 8.26
CA THR A 64 3.86 -9.77 9.62
C THR A 64 2.69 -10.34 10.43
N TYR A 65 1.57 -10.67 9.81
CA TYR A 65 0.40 -11.22 10.50
C TYR A 65 0.69 -12.57 11.12
N ASN A 66 1.44 -13.43 10.40
CA ASN A 66 1.79 -14.77 10.87
C ASN A 66 2.65 -14.71 12.14
N LEU A 67 3.44 -13.66 12.33
CA LEU A 67 4.24 -13.44 13.53
C LEU A 67 3.40 -13.26 14.80
N LEU A 68 2.11 -12.91 14.66
CA LEU A 68 1.20 -12.67 15.78
C LEU A 68 0.47 -13.93 16.22
N LYS A 69 0.47 -15.00 15.42
CA LYS A 69 -0.20 -16.26 15.75
C LYS A 69 0.46 -16.92 16.97
N SER A 70 -0.32 -17.71 17.70
CA SER A 70 0.17 -18.55 18.79
C SER A 70 1.29 -19.50 18.32
N GLY A 71 2.25 -19.81 19.18
CA GLY A 71 3.40 -20.70 18.90
C GLY A 71 4.47 -20.11 17.96
N VAL A 72 4.20 -19.03 17.24
CA VAL A 72 5.16 -18.43 16.29
C VAL A 72 6.21 -17.60 17.01
N ARG A 73 7.49 -17.85 16.69
CA ARG A 73 8.69 -17.18 17.25
C ARG A 73 8.70 -17.11 18.78
N PRO A 74 8.62 -18.26 19.48
CA PRO A 74 8.50 -18.30 20.94
C PRO A 74 9.65 -17.57 21.63
N GLU A 75 10.88 -17.77 21.17
CA GLU A 75 12.08 -17.13 21.75
C GLU A 75 12.08 -15.60 21.58
N ALA A 76 11.51 -15.08 20.49
CA ALA A 76 11.38 -13.63 20.33
C ALA A 76 10.34 -13.07 21.31
N LYS A 77 9.20 -13.76 21.48
CA LYS A 77 8.13 -13.34 22.39
C LYS A 77 8.58 -13.40 23.85
N LYS A 78 9.21 -14.49 24.29
CA LYS A 78 9.77 -14.63 25.66
C LYS A 78 10.74 -13.50 25.98
N ARG A 79 11.62 -13.13 25.04
CA ARG A 79 12.60 -12.04 25.23
C ARG A 79 11.97 -10.69 25.57
N VAL A 80 10.74 -10.46 25.15
CA VAL A 80 9.98 -9.22 25.42
C VAL A 80 8.83 -9.45 26.40
N ASN A 81 8.89 -10.54 27.18
CA ASN A 81 7.86 -10.92 28.15
C ASN A 81 6.45 -11.05 27.54
N LEU A 82 6.37 -11.48 26.28
CA LEU A 82 5.12 -11.89 25.65
C LEU A 82 4.96 -13.40 25.77
N ASP A 83 3.72 -13.84 25.91
CA ASP A 83 3.34 -15.24 25.97
C ASP A 83 3.45 -15.87 24.57
N PRO A 84 4.33 -16.87 24.37
CA PRO A 84 4.47 -17.58 23.10
C PRO A 84 3.17 -18.18 22.56
N GLU A 85 2.33 -18.70 23.46
CA GLU A 85 1.13 -19.46 23.15
C GLU A 85 -0.11 -18.57 23.01
N LYS A 86 0.02 -17.28 23.33
CA LYS A 86 -1.05 -16.33 23.11
C LYS A 86 -1.17 -15.94 21.64
N ASP A 87 -2.41 -15.92 21.14
CA ASP A 87 -2.74 -15.34 19.85
C ASP A 87 -2.90 -13.81 19.96
N TYR A 88 -2.06 -13.08 19.24
CA TYR A 88 -2.06 -11.61 19.17
C TYR A 88 -2.73 -11.07 17.90
N THR A 89 -3.33 -11.91 17.06
CA THR A 89 -3.94 -11.54 15.76
C THR A 89 -5.20 -10.68 15.87
N THR A 90 -5.73 -10.49 17.08
CA THR A 90 -6.81 -9.55 17.40
C THR A 90 -6.37 -8.43 18.34
N ASN A 91 -5.12 -8.44 18.81
CA ASN A 91 -4.62 -7.46 19.78
C ASN A 91 -4.40 -6.09 19.11
N PRO A 92 -5.13 -5.03 19.52
CA PRO A 92 -5.03 -3.72 18.88
C PRO A 92 -3.62 -3.10 18.91
N LEU A 93 -2.83 -3.38 19.96
CA LEU A 93 -1.47 -2.84 20.11
C LEU A 93 -0.49 -3.51 19.15
N CYS A 94 -0.75 -4.74 18.73
CA CYS A 94 0.07 -5.47 17.77
C CYS A 94 -0.33 -5.11 16.33
N LEU A 95 -1.65 -5.09 16.05
CA LEU A 95 -2.18 -4.93 14.70
C LEU A 95 -1.83 -3.59 14.04
N ARG A 96 -1.63 -2.52 14.83
CA ARG A 96 -1.24 -1.20 14.29
C ARG A 96 0.06 -1.22 13.47
N CYS A 97 1.01 -2.09 13.82
CA CYS A 97 2.33 -2.19 13.19
C CYS A 97 2.49 -3.45 12.32
N HIS A 98 1.52 -4.36 12.36
CA HIS A 98 1.57 -5.66 11.68
C HIS A 98 0.55 -5.80 10.56
N THR A 99 -0.26 -4.77 10.29
CA THR A 99 -1.33 -4.79 9.28
C THR A 99 -1.41 -3.46 8.54
N THR A 100 -2.15 -3.43 7.45
CA THR A 100 -2.35 -2.24 6.61
C THR A 100 -3.56 -1.44 7.06
N GLY A 101 -3.33 -0.20 7.49
CA GLY A 101 -4.39 0.78 7.76
C GLY A 101 -5.31 0.39 8.92
N TYR A 102 -4.80 -0.28 9.96
CA TYR A 102 -5.61 -0.69 11.11
C TYR A 102 -6.43 0.48 11.70
N ARG A 103 -7.76 0.29 11.81
CA ARG A 103 -8.75 1.31 12.25
C ARG A 103 -8.83 2.56 11.37
N GLN A 104 -8.23 2.53 10.18
CA GLN A 104 -8.37 3.56 9.16
C GLN A 104 -9.42 3.13 8.12
N ILE A 105 -9.88 4.08 7.30
CA ILE A 105 -10.94 3.82 6.32
C ILE A 105 -10.42 2.83 5.28
N GLY A 106 -11.10 1.69 5.13
CA GLY A 106 -10.73 0.66 4.15
C GLY A 106 -9.57 -0.25 4.57
N GLY A 107 -8.96 -0.01 5.73
CA GLY A 107 -7.84 -0.83 6.21
C GLY A 107 -8.29 -2.14 6.87
N PHE A 108 -7.31 -2.83 7.46
CA PHE A 108 -7.47 -4.13 8.09
C PHE A 108 -8.50 -4.12 9.23
N LYS A 109 -9.29 -5.18 9.27
CA LYS A 109 -10.28 -5.46 10.32
C LYS A 109 -10.01 -6.86 10.89
N PRO A 110 -9.69 -6.99 12.18
CA PRO A 110 -9.38 -8.28 12.80
C PRO A 110 -10.60 -9.19 12.83
N ALA A 111 -10.39 -10.48 13.07
CA ALA A 111 -11.45 -11.46 13.29
C ALA A 111 -12.49 -10.98 14.32
N GLY A 112 -13.77 -11.28 14.07
CA GLY A 112 -14.88 -10.87 14.93
C GLY A 112 -15.30 -9.39 14.76
N THR A 113 -14.82 -8.69 13.74
CA THR A 113 -15.26 -7.31 13.49
C THR A 113 -16.62 -7.34 12.79
N THR A 114 -17.66 -6.83 13.45
CA THR A 114 -19.01 -6.74 12.89
C THR A 114 -19.41 -5.32 12.52
N ASN A 115 -20.32 -5.19 11.56
CA ASN A 115 -20.98 -3.91 11.29
C ASN A 115 -22.16 -3.67 12.26
N ARG A 116 -22.84 -2.52 12.14
CA ARG A 116 -23.99 -2.16 13.00
C ARG A 116 -25.16 -3.16 12.94
N LYS A 117 -25.24 -3.98 11.89
CA LYS A 117 -26.27 -5.00 11.69
C LYS A 117 -25.79 -6.39 12.15
N GLY A 118 -24.66 -6.48 12.84
CA GLY A 118 -24.09 -7.76 13.31
C GLY A 118 -23.40 -8.60 12.22
N LYS A 119 -23.37 -8.16 10.97
CA LYS A 119 -22.69 -8.89 9.88
C LYS A 119 -21.17 -8.82 10.06
N ASP A 120 -20.51 -9.96 9.95
CA ASP A 120 -19.05 -10.05 9.91
C ASP A 120 -18.50 -9.25 8.71
N ILE A 121 -17.55 -8.37 9.02
CA ILE A 121 -16.83 -7.54 8.06
C ILE A 121 -15.32 -7.62 8.27
N SER A 122 -14.84 -8.64 8.99
CA SER A 122 -13.41 -8.95 9.14
C SER A 122 -12.73 -9.04 7.78
N THR A 123 -11.46 -8.67 7.75
CA THR A 123 -10.64 -8.80 6.56
C THR A 123 -10.30 -10.29 6.38
N PRO A 124 -10.55 -10.87 5.20
CA PRO A 124 -10.11 -12.23 4.89
C PRO A 124 -8.59 -12.34 5.02
N ILE A 125 -8.12 -13.47 5.52
CA ILE A 125 -6.70 -13.81 5.58
C ILE A 125 -6.44 -14.76 4.42
N ASP A 126 -5.70 -14.30 3.42
CA ASP A 126 -5.39 -15.06 2.23
C ASP A 126 -3.87 -15.36 2.22
N PRO A 127 -3.45 -16.62 2.38
CA PRO A 127 -2.04 -16.98 2.34
C PRO A 127 -1.44 -16.92 0.94
N ASP A 128 -2.25 -17.06 -0.11
CA ASP A 128 -1.81 -17.14 -1.50
C ASP A 128 -1.77 -15.74 -2.13
N GLU A 129 -2.71 -14.86 -1.76
CA GLU A 129 -2.76 -13.47 -2.22
C GLU A 129 -2.78 -12.46 -1.04
N PRO A 130 -1.66 -12.30 -0.31
CA PRO A 130 -1.62 -11.44 0.87
C PRO A 130 -1.94 -9.97 0.55
N ASN A 131 -2.64 -9.32 1.47
CA ASN A 131 -3.33 -8.05 1.21
C ASN A 131 -3.22 -7.03 2.36
N LYS A 132 -4.24 -6.93 3.23
CA LYS A 132 -4.29 -5.89 4.29
C LYS A 132 -3.89 -6.42 5.65
N GLU A 133 -3.92 -7.71 5.82
CA GLU A 133 -3.49 -8.42 7.01
C GLU A 133 -1.98 -8.28 7.24
N GLN A 134 -1.22 -7.91 6.22
CA GLN A 134 0.22 -7.68 6.30
C GLN A 134 0.57 -6.18 6.34
N VAL A 135 1.84 -5.84 6.57
CA VAL A 135 2.37 -4.48 6.35
C VAL A 135 2.56 -4.27 4.85
N GLY A 136 1.51 -3.82 4.17
CA GLY A 136 1.47 -3.66 2.72
C GLY A 136 2.06 -2.34 2.22
N CYS A 137 2.07 -2.17 0.89
CA CYS A 137 2.63 -1.01 0.18
C CYS A 137 2.17 0.33 0.80
N GLU A 138 0.88 0.42 1.12
CA GLU A 138 0.24 1.63 1.64
C GLU A 138 0.74 2.04 3.03
N MET A 139 1.41 1.16 3.77
CA MET A 139 1.97 1.50 5.08
C MET A 139 3.22 2.35 4.98
N CYS A 140 3.92 2.29 3.85
CA CYS A 140 5.10 3.10 3.54
C CYS A 140 4.78 4.22 2.53
N HIS A 141 4.03 3.90 1.48
CA HIS A 141 3.78 4.82 0.37
C HIS A 141 2.58 5.73 0.59
N SER A 142 1.77 5.50 1.63
CA SER A 142 0.57 6.31 1.84
C SER A 142 0.32 6.67 3.29
N VAL A 143 -0.35 7.81 3.45
CA VAL A 143 -0.83 8.28 4.74
C VAL A 143 -2.36 8.16 4.89
N ALA A 144 -3.08 7.95 3.79
CA ALA A 144 -4.56 7.81 3.81
C ALA A 144 -5.09 6.66 2.93
N GLY A 145 -4.19 5.83 2.39
CA GLY A 145 -4.49 4.73 1.48
C GLY A 145 -4.47 5.13 0.01
N GLY A 146 -4.26 4.13 -0.85
CA GLY A 146 -3.98 4.28 -2.27
C GLY A 146 -5.17 4.41 -3.19
N ALA A 147 -6.40 4.50 -2.68
CA ALA A 147 -7.58 4.60 -3.54
C ALA A 147 -7.54 5.78 -4.53
N GLN A 148 -6.89 6.89 -4.18
CA GLN A 148 -6.85 8.11 -4.99
C GLN A 148 -5.57 8.19 -5.83
N PHE A 149 -4.38 8.18 -5.22
CA PHE A 149 -3.13 8.36 -5.98
C PHE A 149 -2.90 7.26 -7.01
N ARG A 150 -3.36 6.01 -6.78
CA ARG A 150 -3.23 4.94 -7.78
C ARG A 150 -3.99 5.25 -9.07
N VAL A 151 -5.06 6.04 -8.97
CA VAL A 151 -5.86 6.46 -10.13
C VAL A 151 -5.11 7.54 -10.90
N VAL A 152 -4.38 8.42 -10.21
CA VAL A 152 -3.43 9.35 -10.85
C VAL A 152 -2.38 8.55 -11.61
N MET A 153 -1.66 7.64 -10.92
CA MET A 153 -0.63 6.79 -11.53
C MET A 153 -1.15 6.04 -12.77
N LYS A 154 -2.36 5.48 -12.69
CA LYS A 154 -2.99 4.81 -13.82
C LYS A 154 -3.35 5.76 -14.96
N ASN A 155 -3.96 6.91 -14.67
CA ASN A 155 -4.41 7.86 -15.68
C ASN A 155 -3.24 8.53 -16.41
N THR A 156 -2.08 8.63 -15.76
CA THR A 156 -0.86 9.18 -16.34
C THR A 156 0.11 8.11 -16.82
N ARG A 157 -0.23 6.81 -16.72
CA ARG A 157 0.67 5.69 -17.07
C ARG A 157 2.05 5.79 -16.38
N GLY A 158 2.08 6.33 -15.17
CA GLY A 158 3.31 6.53 -14.40
C GLY A 158 4.05 7.85 -14.67
N GLU A 159 3.54 8.70 -15.56
CA GLU A 159 4.06 10.04 -15.88
C GLU A 159 3.42 11.10 -14.96
N PHE A 160 3.80 11.12 -13.68
CA PHE A 160 3.30 12.09 -12.70
C PHE A 160 4.46 12.68 -11.90
N ALA A 161 4.33 13.96 -11.52
CA ALA A 161 5.21 14.61 -10.55
C ALA A 161 4.84 14.18 -9.12
N LYS A 162 5.78 14.25 -8.17
CA LYS A 162 5.53 13.87 -6.77
C LYS A 162 4.28 14.56 -6.19
N GLU A 163 4.13 15.86 -6.47
CA GLU A 163 3.02 16.70 -6.00
C GLU A 163 1.62 16.19 -6.43
N ASP A 164 1.52 15.61 -7.63
CA ASP A 164 0.25 15.12 -8.18
C ASP A 164 -0.35 13.96 -7.39
N THR A 165 0.52 13.19 -6.75
CA THR A 165 0.12 12.06 -5.90
C THR A 165 0.11 12.44 -4.42
N GLU A 166 0.97 13.38 -4.02
CA GLU A 166 1.09 13.86 -2.64
C GLU A 166 -0.18 14.58 -2.15
N LYS A 167 -0.85 15.35 -3.03
CA LYS A 167 -2.17 15.93 -2.74
C LYS A 167 -3.27 14.89 -2.46
N TYR A 168 -3.00 13.61 -2.74
CA TYR A 168 -3.86 12.47 -2.43
C TYR A 168 -3.27 11.53 -1.36
N GLY A 169 -2.21 11.95 -0.70
CA GLY A 169 -1.63 11.24 0.44
C GLY A 169 -0.66 10.12 0.07
N GLN A 170 -0.11 10.13 -1.15
CA GLN A 170 1.18 9.51 -1.38
C GLN A 170 2.22 10.23 -0.52
N ARG A 171 3.16 9.49 0.06
CA ARG A 171 4.21 10.08 0.89
C ARG A 171 5.60 9.71 0.37
N TRP A 172 6.54 10.62 0.57
CA TRP A 172 7.92 10.50 0.12
C TRP A 172 8.92 10.58 1.28
N ASP A 173 8.44 10.89 2.50
CA ASP A 173 9.21 10.94 3.74
C ASP A 173 9.48 9.55 4.34
N TYR A 174 10.16 8.69 3.57
CA TYR A 174 10.35 7.28 3.91
C TYR A 174 11.05 7.05 5.26
N ALA A 175 12.07 7.85 5.59
CA ALA A 175 12.72 7.75 6.90
C ALA A 175 11.73 8.01 8.04
N ASN A 176 10.86 9.03 7.89
CA ASN A 176 9.83 9.34 8.87
C ASN A 176 8.79 8.22 8.98
N VAL A 177 8.23 7.71 7.87
CA VAL A 177 7.20 6.66 7.96
C VAL A 177 7.69 5.37 8.62
N CYS A 178 8.97 5.01 8.47
CA CYS A 178 9.51 3.82 9.12
C CYS A 178 9.45 3.92 10.66
N THR A 179 9.62 5.13 11.22
CA THR A 179 9.54 5.38 12.67
C THR A 179 8.16 5.08 13.26
N ARG A 180 7.11 5.06 12.42
CA ARG A 180 5.73 4.70 12.81
C ARG A 180 5.64 3.37 13.53
N CYS A 181 6.53 2.43 13.19
CA CYS A 181 6.54 1.08 13.74
C CYS A 181 7.88 0.73 14.38
N HIS A 182 9.00 1.00 13.70
CA HIS A 182 10.31 0.49 14.11
C HIS A 182 10.88 1.15 15.36
N THR A 183 10.56 2.43 15.59
CA THR A 183 11.01 3.19 16.76
C THR A 183 9.81 3.66 17.60
N HIS A 184 8.66 3.02 17.41
CA HIS A 184 7.45 3.41 18.10
C HIS A 184 7.60 3.12 19.61
N PRO A 185 7.31 4.06 20.53
CA PRO A 185 7.57 3.85 21.97
C PRO A 185 6.90 2.59 22.56
N LYS A 186 5.76 2.19 21.99
CA LYS A 186 5.00 0.99 22.40
C LYS A 186 5.36 -0.30 21.64
N THR A 187 6.39 -0.31 20.77
CA THR A 187 6.89 -1.59 20.25
C THR A 187 7.61 -2.32 21.38
N PRO A 188 7.35 -3.63 21.61
CA PRO A 188 8.07 -4.39 22.62
C PRO A 188 9.52 -4.69 22.19
N PHE A 189 9.80 -4.67 20.89
CA PHE A 189 11.10 -4.99 20.32
C PHE A 189 11.97 -3.74 20.21
N GLN A 190 12.49 -3.28 21.34
CA GLN A 190 13.36 -2.09 21.45
C GLN A 190 14.85 -2.45 21.51
N PRO A 191 15.76 -1.51 21.17
CA PRO A 191 17.20 -1.73 21.29
C PRO A 191 17.65 -2.10 22.71
N SER A 192 16.95 -1.60 23.74
CA SER A 192 17.18 -1.95 25.15
C SER A 192 16.93 -3.42 25.49
N VAL A 193 16.13 -4.12 24.68
CA VAL A 193 15.90 -5.57 24.83
C VAL A 193 16.96 -6.38 24.07
N HIS A 194 17.37 -5.90 22.89
CA HIS A 194 18.42 -6.52 22.10
C HIS A 194 18.89 -5.59 20.98
N GLU A 195 20.20 -5.49 20.77
CA GLU A 195 20.81 -4.57 19.81
C GLU A 195 20.29 -4.74 18.37
N LYS A 196 20.02 -5.98 17.93
CA LYS A 196 19.39 -6.28 16.62
C LYS A 196 18.11 -5.50 16.30
N TYR A 197 17.43 -4.92 17.30
CA TYR A 197 16.23 -4.10 17.14
C TYR A 197 16.54 -2.61 16.94
N LYS A 198 17.81 -2.19 17.01
CA LYS A 198 18.26 -0.88 16.53
C LYS A 198 17.86 -0.71 15.06
N PHE A 199 17.12 0.36 14.79
CA PHE A 199 16.64 0.66 13.46
C PHE A 199 17.70 1.47 12.71
N ASP A 200 18.03 0.99 11.52
CA ASP A 200 18.92 1.64 10.55
C ASP A 200 18.11 1.77 9.26
N PHE A 201 17.76 2.99 8.89
CA PHE A 201 16.89 3.22 7.73
C PHE A 201 17.53 2.73 6.43
N GLU A 202 18.78 3.10 6.18
CA GLU A 202 19.52 2.79 4.95
C GLU A 202 19.72 1.28 4.77
N ALA A 203 20.03 0.57 5.86
CA ALA A 203 20.18 -0.88 5.81
C ALA A 203 18.85 -1.62 5.65
N ARG A 204 17.75 -1.08 6.19
CA ARG A 204 16.46 -1.78 6.22
C ARG A 204 15.65 -1.55 4.95
N VAL A 205 15.69 -0.36 4.36
CA VAL A 205 14.93 -0.04 3.13
C VAL A 205 15.33 -0.97 1.97
N LYS A 206 16.60 -1.34 1.88
CA LYS A 206 17.15 -2.29 0.89
C LYS A 206 16.55 -3.70 0.98
N LYS A 207 15.84 -4.04 2.06
CA LYS A 207 15.27 -5.38 2.31
C LYS A 207 13.75 -5.45 2.12
N VAL A 208 13.08 -4.34 1.82
CA VAL A 208 11.61 -4.26 1.80
C VAL A 208 11.01 -4.85 0.51
N HIS A 209 11.66 -4.65 -0.62
CA HIS A 209 11.27 -5.23 -1.91
C HIS A 209 12.52 -5.34 -2.83
N PRO A 210 13.33 -6.42 -2.72
CA PRO A 210 14.46 -6.69 -3.63
C PRO A 210 13.92 -7.13 -5.00
N VAL A 211 13.42 -6.17 -5.77
CA VAL A 211 12.64 -6.39 -7.00
C VAL A 211 13.44 -6.98 -8.14
N GLU A 212 14.76 -6.86 -8.10
CA GLU A 212 15.68 -7.30 -9.14
C GLU A 212 15.49 -8.79 -9.48
N ASN A 213 15.09 -9.60 -8.49
CA ASN A 213 14.90 -11.04 -8.62
C ASN A 213 13.52 -11.45 -9.18
N PHE A 214 12.62 -10.50 -9.41
CA PHE A 214 11.22 -10.76 -9.76
C PHE A 214 10.79 -10.17 -11.10
N TRP A 215 11.73 -9.59 -11.85
CA TRP A 215 11.49 -9.19 -13.24
C TRP A 215 11.51 -10.42 -14.15
N ASN A 216 10.52 -10.51 -15.04
CA ASN A 216 10.38 -11.55 -16.06
C ASN A 216 9.70 -10.97 -17.31
N GLU A 217 9.64 -11.75 -18.39
CA GLU A 217 9.08 -11.31 -19.68
C GLU A 217 7.67 -10.72 -19.56
N ASP A 218 6.84 -11.23 -18.64
CA ASP A 218 5.45 -10.81 -18.45
C ASP A 218 5.30 -9.46 -17.73
N ASN A 219 6.34 -8.96 -17.04
CA ASN A 219 6.27 -7.76 -16.22
C ASN A 219 7.37 -6.73 -16.51
N LEU A 220 8.20 -6.94 -17.54
CA LEU A 220 9.27 -6.00 -17.93
C LEU A 220 8.73 -4.60 -18.28
N ASP A 221 7.53 -4.51 -18.83
CA ASP A 221 6.85 -3.26 -19.20
C ASP A 221 6.48 -2.40 -17.98
N GLN A 222 6.45 -3.00 -16.79
CA GLN A 222 6.13 -2.34 -15.52
C GLN A 222 7.34 -1.68 -14.87
N LYS A 223 8.54 -1.80 -15.46
CA LYS A 223 9.72 -1.07 -15.01
C LYS A 223 9.46 0.43 -15.07
N LEU A 224 9.73 1.08 -13.94
CA LEU A 224 9.51 2.52 -13.79
C LEU A 224 10.50 3.29 -14.67
N LYS A 225 10.01 3.95 -15.73
CA LYS A 225 10.85 4.71 -16.68
C LYS A 225 11.43 6.01 -16.09
N HIS A 226 10.66 6.71 -15.26
CA HIS A 226 10.98 8.05 -14.72
C HIS A 226 11.43 8.03 -13.26
N VAL A 227 12.11 6.97 -12.81
CA VAL A 227 12.60 6.93 -11.42
C VAL A 227 13.64 8.01 -11.17
N LYS A 228 14.58 8.19 -12.10
CA LYS A 228 15.66 9.17 -11.98
C LYS A 228 15.12 10.60 -11.98
N ASP A 229 14.19 10.90 -12.87
CA ASP A 229 13.53 12.21 -12.93
C ASP A 229 12.85 12.54 -11.59
N ARG A 230 12.07 11.58 -11.07
CA ARG A 230 11.44 11.73 -9.75
C ARG A 230 12.44 11.80 -8.59
N GLN A 231 13.62 11.20 -8.69
CA GLN A 231 14.65 11.33 -7.66
C GLN A 231 15.22 12.76 -7.60
N GLY A 232 15.18 13.52 -8.69
CA GLY A 232 15.57 14.93 -8.73
C GLY A 232 14.50 15.89 -8.21
N GLU A 233 13.24 15.45 -8.07
CA GLU A 233 12.16 16.23 -7.47
C GLU A 233 12.18 16.14 -5.95
N THR A 234 11.89 17.24 -5.26
CA THR A 234 11.72 17.25 -3.79
C THR A 234 10.24 17.40 -3.45
N ALA A 235 9.64 16.41 -2.80
CA ALA A 235 8.26 16.49 -2.32
C ALA A 235 8.12 17.34 -1.05
N GLN A 236 6.91 17.83 -0.80
CA GLN A 236 6.61 18.58 0.41
C GLN A 236 6.84 17.74 1.68
N SER A 237 6.51 16.44 1.64
CA SER A 237 6.74 15.53 2.77
C SER A 237 8.22 15.29 3.04
N GLU A 238 9.08 15.32 2.02
CA GLU A 238 10.54 15.22 2.20
C GLU A 238 11.09 16.46 2.92
N VAL A 239 10.61 17.66 2.57
CA VAL A 239 11.00 18.92 3.23
C VAL A 239 10.40 19.02 4.64
N THR A 240 9.13 18.69 4.78
CA THR A 240 8.40 18.81 6.04
C THR A 240 7.62 17.52 6.26
N PRO A 241 8.12 16.59 7.10
CA PRO A 241 7.51 15.28 7.25
C PRO A 241 6.05 15.32 7.70
N LEU A 242 5.27 14.34 7.26
CA LEU A 242 3.89 14.20 7.70
C LEU A 242 3.84 13.81 9.19
N PHE A 243 2.75 14.16 9.86
CA PHE A 243 2.44 13.54 11.14
C PHE A 243 2.34 12.01 10.98
N ILE A 244 2.60 11.30 12.07
CA ILE A 244 2.37 9.86 12.15
C ILE A 244 1.23 9.67 13.13
N GLU A 245 0.20 8.93 12.73
CA GLU A 245 -0.91 8.70 13.64
C GLU A 245 -0.49 7.83 14.82
N ASP A 246 -0.90 8.25 16.01
CA ASP A 246 -0.76 7.47 17.23
C ASP A 246 -2.13 7.14 17.81
N PHE A 247 -2.12 6.29 18.82
CA PHE A 247 -3.31 5.73 19.42
C PHE A 247 -3.25 5.74 20.94
N GLU A 248 -4.41 6.01 21.52
CA GLU A 248 -4.69 5.89 22.94
C GLU A 248 -5.57 4.66 23.19
N VAL A 249 -5.37 3.98 24.32
CA VAL A 249 -6.32 2.95 24.78
C VAL A 249 -7.27 3.62 25.75
N LYS A 250 -8.56 3.72 25.38
CA LYS A 250 -9.61 4.27 26.24
C LYS A 250 -10.66 3.19 26.51
N LYS A 251 -10.80 2.82 27.79
CA LYS A 251 -11.74 1.78 28.25
C LYS A 251 -11.56 0.46 27.48
N GLY A 252 -10.32 -0.02 27.41
CA GLY A 252 -9.95 -1.24 26.66
C GLY A 252 -10.05 -1.13 25.13
N LYS A 253 -10.46 0.02 24.59
CA LYS A 253 -10.61 0.24 23.15
C LYS A 253 -9.54 1.19 22.65
N LEU A 254 -8.72 0.74 21.71
CA LEU A 254 -7.77 1.57 21.01
C LEU A 254 -8.52 2.65 20.21
N ARG A 255 -8.06 3.91 20.24
CA ARG A 255 -8.62 5.08 19.55
C ARG A 255 -7.49 5.86 18.90
N LEU A 256 -7.70 6.34 17.67
CA LEU A 256 -6.75 7.22 16.99
C LEU A 256 -6.73 8.57 17.71
N ASP A 257 -5.54 9.06 18.04
CA ASP A 257 -5.39 10.42 18.55
C ASP A 257 -5.57 11.41 17.40
N LYS A 258 -6.61 12.24 17.50
CA LYS A 258 -6.94 13.24 16.49
C LYS A 258 -5.83 14.28 16.32
N LYS A 259 -5.02 14.53 17.35
CA LYS A 259 -3.91 15.49 17.31
C LYS A 259 -2.75 14.99 16.46
N THR A 260 -2.56 13.68 16.35
CA THR A 260 -1.50 13.04 15.56
C THR A 260 -1.98 12.53 14.20
N LEU A 261 -3.30 12.59 13.92
CA LEU A 261 -3.82 12.21 12.62
C LEU A 261 -3.19 13.05 11.49
N PRO A 262 -2.59 12.41 10.48
CA PRO A 262 -1.97 13.11 9.35
C PRO A 262 -2.94 13.62 8.30
N TYR A 263 -4.20 13.17 8.30
CA TYR A 263 -5.23 13.68 7.41
C TYR A 263 -6.39 14.28 8.20
N ASP A 264 -6.60 15.60 8.03
CA ASP A 264 -7.78 16.28 8.58
C ASP A 264 -8.97 16.07 7.64
N LYS A 265 -9.89 15.20 8.05
CA LYS A 265 -11.09 14.88 7.26
C LYS A 265 -12.06 16.05 7.10
N LYS A 266 -12.07 17.01 8.04
CA LYS A 266 -12.97 18.17 7.99
C LYS A 266 -12.45 19.20 7.00
N LYS A 267 -11.17 19.52 7.12
CA LYS A 267 -10.47 20.48 6.23
C LYS A 267 -10.07 19.86 4.89
N LYS A 268 -10.05 18.52 4.79
CA LYS A 268 -9.58 17.74 3.63
C LYS A 268 -8.14 18.06 3.24
N VAL A 269 -7.27 18.22 4.24
CA VAL A 269 -5.85 18.54 4.05
C VAL A 269 -4.97 17.57 4.82
N PHE A 270 -3.76 17.35 4.31
CA PHE A 270 -2.71 16.64 5.04
C PHE A 270 -2.02 17.56 6.04
N ARG A 271 -1.59 16.99 7.16
CA ARG A 271 -0.95 17.68 8.26
C ARG A 271 0.52 17.30 8.29
N TYR A 272 1.36 18.30 8.08
CA TYR A 272 2.80 18.21 8.19
C TYR A 272 3.23 18.65 9.59
N LYS A 273 4.30 18.03 10.12
CA LYS A 273 4.94 18.48 11.36
C LYS A 273 5.36 19.93 11.15
N LYS A 274 5.10 20.84 12.09
CA LYS A 274 5.67 22.18 11.96
C LYS A 274 7.19 22.00 11.92
N GLY A 275 7.86 22.54 10.91
CA GLY A 275 9.32 22.61 10.95
C GLY A 275 9.71 23.41 12.18
N ASP A 276 10.66 22.92 12.97
CA ASP A 276 11.36 23.75 13.93
C ASP A 276 12.13 24.79 13.12
N LYS A 277 11.49 25.92 12.80
CA LYS A 277 12.20 27.15 12.46
C LYS A 277 12.64 27.78 13.78
N GLU A 278 13.60 27.17 14.45
CA GLU A 278 14.33 27.79 15.55
C GLU A 278 15.68 27.07 15.69
N ASN A 279 16.75 27.88 15.75
CA ASN A 279 18.17 27.55 15.95
C ASN A 279 18.99 27.24 14.68
N ASN A 280 19.11 28.24 13.80
CA ASN A 280 20.38 28.56 13.14
C ASN A 280 20.40 30.07 12.84
N SER A 281 20.77 30.84 13.87
CA SER A 281 21.34 32.18 13.81
C SER A 281 22.30 32.31 14.97
#